data_AF-A0A1Y3AZ65-F1
#
_entry.id   AF-A0A1Y3AZ65-F1
#
_cell.length_a   1.000
_cell.length_b   1.000
_cell.length_c   1.000
_cell.angle_alpha   90.00
_cell.angle_beta   90.00
_cell.angle_gamma   90.00
#
_symmetry.space_group_name_H-M   'P 1'
#
loop_
_entity.id
_entity.type
_entity.pdbx_description
1 polymer ?
#
loop_
_entity_poly.entity_id
_entity_poly.type
_entity_poly.pdbx_seq_one_letter_code
_entity_poly.pdbx_strand_id
1 'polypeptide(L)'
;MFDEFQNPEKSPQTYSNFYQGFEPNFLLLELRSEYERKLQHYQMMWRKNLDEMDRLNKDLMKKNRELLGTEVKRIDDSVLKKHFDGSTLGKMNEPLEQPCKQMEEKLIRCFEMNGKKSLLCNQYVREFSKCIDEARLKMLQQK
;
A
#
# COMPACT_ATOMS: atom_id res chain seq x y z
N MET A 1 -29.12 -22.80 -4.05
CA MET A 1 -29.39 -24.00 -3.25
C MET A 1 -29.40 -23.53 -1.81
N PHE A 2 -30.59 -23.15 -1.36
CA PHE A 2 -30.85 -22.71 0.01
C PHE A 2 -31.18 -23.96 0.79
N ASP A 3 -30.46 -24.23 1.86
CA ASP A 3 -30.94 -25.12 2.92
C ASP A 3 -31.06 -24.29 4.19
N GLU A 4 -32.32 -24.02 4.53
CA GLU A 4 -32.79 -23.46 5.78
C GLU A 4 -32.35 -24.37 6.93
N PHE A 5 -31.49 -23.87 7.82
CA PHE A 5 -31.36 -24.50 9.13
C PHE A 5 -32.46 -23.96 10.04
N GLN A 6 -33.42 -24.86 10.26
CA GLN A 6 -34.58 -24.74 11.12
C GLN A 6 -34.24 -24.19 12.49
N ASN A 7 -35.06 -23.22 12.88
CA ASN A 7 -35.18 -22.65 14.21
C ASN A 7 -35.66 -23.76 15.17
N PRO A 8 -34.89 -24.18 16.19
CA PRO A 8 -35.39 -25.19 17.12
C PRO A 8 -36.45 -24.54 18.00
N GLU A 9 -37.67 -25.08 17.87
CA GLU A 9 -38.84 -24.73 18.65
C GLU A 9 -38.56 -24.69 20.14
N LYS A 10 -39.18 -23.69 20.78
CA LYS A 10 -39.29 -23.51 22.22
C LYS A 10 -39.88 -24.76 22.86
N SER A 11 -39.05 -25.60 23.48
CA SER A 11 -39.54 -26.46 24.56
C SER A 11 -39.56 -25.62 25.85
N PRO A 12 -40.67 -25.60 26.61
CA PRO A 12 -40.62 -25.07 27.96
C PRO A 12 -39.91 -26.13 28.81
N GLN A 13 -38.58 -26.06 28.84
CA GLN A 13 -37.83 -26.74 29.90
C GLN A 13 -38.20 -26.05 31.21
N THR A 14 -39.15 -26.62 31.93
CA THR A 14 -39.27 -26.43 33.38
C THR A 14 -37.94 -26.82 33.99
N TYR A 15 -37.05 -25.83 34.16
CA TYR A 15 -35.90 -25.94 35.03
C TYR A 15 -36.43 -26.10 36.45
N SER A 16 -36.60 -27.35 36.84
CA SER A 16 -36.83 -27.73 38.23
C SER A 16 -35.74 -27.07 39.07
N ASN A 17 -36.16 -26.26 40.05
CA ASN A 17 -35.31 -25.61 41.04
C ASN A 17 -34.64 -26.65 41.95
N PHE A 18 -33.70 -27.42 41.41
CA PHE A 18 -32.96 -28.47 42.14
C PHE A 18 -31.83 -27.94 43.03
N TYR A 19 -31.67 -26.61 43.15
CA TYR A 19 -30.61 -25.97 43.93
C TYR A 19 -31.10 -25.20 45.16
N GLN A 20 -32.28 -25.54 45.71
CA GLN A 20 -32.80 -24.86 46.90
C GLN A 20 -32.25 -25.37 48.25
N GLY A 21 -31.22 -26.21 48.27
CA GLY A 21 -30.68 -26.74 49.53
C GLY A 21 -29.25 -27.27 49.49
N PHE A 22 -28.44 -26.88 48.51
CA PHE A 22 -27.04 -27.30 48.47
C PHE A 22 -26.20 -26.34 49.31
N GLU A 23 -26.04 -26.62 50.60
CA GLU A 23 -24.94 -26.00 51.34
C GLU A 23 -23.62 -26.54 50.74
N PRO A 24 -22.76 -25.67 50.18
CA PRO A 24 -21.54 -26.13 49.58
C PRO A 24 -20.66 -26.76 50.65
N ASN A 25 -20.40 -28.06 50.51
CA ASN A 25 -19.43 -28.78 51.34
C ASN A 25 -18.10 -27.99 51.36
N PHE A 26 -17.49 -27.85 52.53
CA PHE A 26 -16.19 -27.17 52.74
C PHE A 26 -15.15 -27.53 51.67
N LEU A 27 -15.08 -28.81 51.27
CA LEU A 27 -14.17 -29.28 50.23
C LEU A 27 -14.43 -28.62 48.86
N LEU A 28 -15.69 -28.38 48.50
CA LEU A 28 -16.07 -27.72 47.25
C LEU A 28 -15.70 -26.23 47.27
N LEU A 29 -15.81 -25.58 48.43
CA LEU A 29 -15.38 -24.19 48.60
C LEU A 29 -13.86 -24.07 48.50
N GLU A 30 -13.12 -24.98 49.11
CA GLU A 30 -11.66 -25.02 49.04
C GLU A 30 -11.18 -25.25 47.60
N LEU A 31 -11.76 -26.25 46.92
CA LEU A 31 -11.49 -26.56 45.52
C LEU A 31 -11.78 -25.35 44.63
N ARG A 32 -12.91 -24.67 44.83
CA ARG A 32 -13.25 -23.45 44.11
C ARG A 32 -12.20 -22.37 44.31
N SER A 33 -11.74 -22.14 45.54
CA SER A 33 -10.70 -21.13 45.82
C SER A 33 -9.37 -21.43 45.11
N GLU A 34 -9.01 -22.71 44.99
CA GLU A 34 -7.81 -23.15 44.29
C GLU A 34 -7.92 -22.88 42.79
N TYR A 35 -9.10 -23.17 42.19
CA TYR A 35 -9.35 -22.84 40.79
C TYR A 35 -9.40 -21.35 40.52
N GLU A 36 -10.00 -20.56 41.40
CA GLU A 36 -10.03 -19.09 41.28
C GLU A 36 -8.60 -18.52 41.33
N ARG A 37 -7.74 -19.01 42.24
CA ARG A 37 -6.32 -18.63 42.29
C ARG A 37 -5.55 -19.02 41.02
N LYS A 38 -5.74 -20.25 40.52
CA LYS A 38 -5.13 -20.70 39.26
C LYS A 38 -5.60 -19.87 38.08
N LEU A 39 -6.89 -19.57 37.99
CA LEU A 39 -7.44 -18.74 36.93
C LEU A 39 -6.83 -17.33 36.94
N GLN A 40 -6.73 -16.70 38.12
CA GLN A 40 -6.08 -15.39 38.26
C GLN A 40 -4.60 -15.44 37.82
N HIS A 41 -3.88 -16.50 38.19
CA HIS A 41 -2.50 -16.70 37.77
C HIS A 41 -2.38 -16.79 36.24
N TYR A 42 -3.21 -17.61 35.59
CA TYR A 42 -3.22 -17.72 34.13
C TYR A 42 -3.60 -16.40 33.47
N GLN A 43 -4.61 -15.69 33.96
CA GLN A 43 -5.00 -14.38 33.42
C GLN A 43 -3.87 -13.35 33.52
N MET A 44 -3.08 -13.37 34.60
CA MET A 44 -1.90 -12.52 34.73
C MET A 44 -0.82 -12.92 33.72
N MET A 45 -0.53 -14.21 33.58
CA MET A 45 0.48 -14.71 32.63
C MET A 45 0.10 -14.37 31.18
N TRP A 46 -1.16 -14.56 30.81
CA TRP A 46 -1.65 -14.21 29.48
C TRP A 46 -1.54 -12.71 29.20
N ARG A 47 -1.88 -11.85 30.16
CA ARG A 47 -1.69 -10.41 30.02
C ARG A 47 -0.22 -10.04 29.78
N LYS A 48 0.70 -10.57 30.59
CA LYS A 48 2.14 -10.34 30.41
C LYS A 48 2.64 -10.79 29.04
N ASN A 49 2.18 -11.97 28.58
CA ASN A 49 2.58 -12.48 27.27
C ASN A 49 2.05 -11.60 26.13
N LEU A 50 0.81 -11.12 26.22
CA LEU A 50 0.23 -10.23 25.22
C LEU A 50 0.97 -8.88 25.18
N ASP A 51 1.29 -8.31 26.35
CA ASP A 51 2.05 -7.06 26.44
C ASP A 51 3.46 -7.21 25.82
N GLU A 52 4.13 -8.34 26.08
CA GLU A 52 5.45 -8.62 25.50
C GLU A 52 5.37 -8.83 23.99
N MET A 53 4.34 -9.52 23.48
CA MET A 53 4.14 -9.68 22.04
C MET A 53 3.87 -8.33 21.35
N ASP A 54 3.07 -7.45 21.95
CA ASP A 54 2.82 -6.11 21.43
C ASP A 54 4.12 -5.28 21.40
N ARG A 55 4.93 -5.35 22.46
CA ARG A 55 6.24 -4.71 22.52
C ARG A 55 7.17 -5.19 21.41
N LEU A 56 7.29 -6.51 21.23
CA LEU A 56 8.14 -7.11 20.19
C LEU A 56 7.66 -6.76 18.78
N ASN A 57 6.34 -6.75 18.54
CA ASN A 57 5.78 -6.32 17.25
C ASN A 57 6.11 -4.86 16.95
N LYS A 58 5.99 -3.96 17.93
CA LYS A 58 6.38 -2.55 17.78
C LYS A 58 7.86 -2.41 17.45
N ASP A 59 8.73 -3.14 18.14
CA ASP A 59 10.17 -3.14 17.89
C ASP A 59 10.51 -3.66 16.49
N LEU A 60 9.87 -4.74 16.04
CA LEU A 60 10.04 -5.28 14.70
C LEU A 60 9.58 -4.30 13.62
N MET A 61 8.41 -3.70 13.78
CA MET A 61 7.88 -2.71 12.83
C MET A 61 8.79 -1.48 12.73
N LYS A 62 9.34 -1.02 13.86
CA LYS A 62 10.32 0.07 13.89
C LYS A 62 11.58 -0.29 13.12
N LYS A 63 12.19 -1.44 13.41
CA LYS A 63 13.40 -1.92 12.72
C LYS A 63 13.17 -2.10 11.21
N ASN A 64 12.05 -2.69 10.83
CA ASN A 64 11.69 -2.85 9.41
C ASN A 64 11.58 -1.50 8.71
N ARG A 65 10.94 -0.50 9.34
CA ARG A 65 10.85 0.85 8.79
C ARG A 65 12.23 1.51 8.63
N GLU A 66 13.11 1.35 9.61
CA GLU A 66 14.48 1.89 9.57
C GLU A 66 15.32 1.22 8.47
N LEU A 67 15.26 -0.11 8.36
CA LEU A 67 15.97 -0.87 7.33
C LEU A 67 15.47 -0.52 5.94
N LEU A 68 14.15 -0.51 5.72
CA LEU A 68 13.56 -0.10 4.45
C LEU A 68 13.92 1.33 4.10
N GLY A 69 13.86 2.27 5.05
CA GLY A 69 14.27 3.65 4.82
C GLY A 69 15.76 3.78 4.45
N THR A 70 16.62 2.95 5.04
CA THR A 70 18.05 2.92 4.73
C THR A 70 18.30 2.38 3.32
N GLU A 71 17.66 1.28 2.94
CA GLU A 71 17.81 0.71 1.59
C GLU A 71 17.20 1.62 0.52
N VAL A 72 16.07 2.28 0.79
CA VAL A 72 15.50 3.28 -0.12
C VAL A 72 16.47 4.44 -0.34
N LYS A 73 17.06 4.99 0.74
CA LYS A 73 18.10 6.04 0.61
C LYS A 73 19.33 5.54 -0.14
N ARG A 74 19.76 4.30 0.11
CA ARG A 74 20.89 3.68 -0.59
C ARG A 74 20.62 3.57 -2.08
N ILE A 75 19.41 3.17 -2.50
CA ILE A 75 19.01 3.11 -3.91
C ILE A 75 18.98 4.52 -4.50
N ASP A 76 18.40 5.49 -3.79
CA ASP A 76 18.37 6.90 -4.24
C ASP A 76 19.78 7.45 -4.47
N ASP A 77 20.69 7.26 -3.51
CA ASP A 77 22.06 7.77 -3.59
C ASP A 77 22.92 6.98 -4.59
N SER A 78 22.73 5.67 -4.72
CA SER A 78 23.60 4.82 -5.55
C SER A 78 23.11 4.62 -6.97
N VAL A 79 21.80 4.66 -7.21
CA VAL A 79 21.20 4.44 -8.52
C VAL A 79 20.73 5.76 -9.10
N LEU A 80 19.87 6.50 -8.40
CA LEU A 80 19.29 7.71 -8.96
C LEU A 80 20.32 8.82 -9.09
N LYS A 81 21.04 9.19 -8.04
CA LYS A 81 22.05 10.25 -8.13
C LYS A 81 23.23 9.89 -9.04
N LYS A 82 23.74 8.65 -9.00
CA LYS A 82 24.86 8.26 -9.88
C LYS A 82 24.49 8.20 -11.36
N HIS A 83 23.26 7.81 -11.69
CA HIS A 83 22.83 7.70 -13.09
C HIS A 83 22.17 8.98 -13.63
N PHE A 84 21.65 9.86 -12.76
CA PHE A 84 20.94 11.08 -13.17
C PHE A 84 21.69 12.39 -12.86
N ASP A 85 22.58 12.46 -11.85
CA ASP A 85 23.17 13.75 -11.40
C ASP A 85 24.60 14.07 -11.91
N GLY A 86 25.15 13.43 -12.95
CA GLY A 86 26.29 14.13 -13.60
C GLY A 86 27.26 13.44 -14.54
N SER A 87 27.29 12.11 -14.70
CA SER A 87 28.33 11.49 -15.55
C SER A 87 27.87 11.03 -16.94
N THR A 88 26.58 11.04 -17.22
CA THR A 88 25.98 10.78 -18.54
C THR A 88 25.37 12.02 -19.18
N LEU A 89 25.30 13.15 -18.48
CA LEU A 89 24.96 14.46 -19.06
C LEU A 89 26.16 15.13 -19.77
N GLY A 90 27.40 14.79 -19.40
CA GLY A 90 28.61 15.36 -20.03
C GLY A 90 28.90 14.87 -21.45
N LYS A 91 28.27 13.77 -21.90
CA LYS A 91 28.37 13.26 -23.29
C LYS A 91 27.11 13.52 -24.13
N MET A 92 26.13 14.24 -23.60
CA MET A 92 24.96 14.76 -24.32
C MET A 92 25.08 16.29 -24.50
N ASN A 93 26.32 16.77 -24.70
CA ASN A 93 26.62 18.14 -25.13
C ASN A 93 26.75 18.23 -26.66
N GLU A 94 26.33 17.22 -27.42
CA GLU A 94 25.69 17.54 -28.68
C GLU A 94 24.30 18.04 -28.31
N PRO A 95 23.88 19.26 -28.73
CA PRO A 95 22.50 19.63 -28.62
C PRO A 95 21.73 18.56 -29.38
N LEU A 96 21.05 17.67 -28.65
CA LEU A 96 20.05 16.79 -29.25
C LEU A 96 18.97 17.76 -29.73
N GLU A 97 19.14 18.27 -30.95
CA GLU A 97 18.19 19.17 -31.58
C GLU A 97 16.82 18.52 -31.40
N GLN A 98 15.96 19.18 -30.63
CA GLN A 98 14.63 18.67 -30.38
C GLN A 98 14.00 18.40 -31.75
N PRO A 99 13.66 17.14 -32.07
CA PRO A 99 13.11 16.83 -33.37
C PRO A 99 11.85 17.67 -33.55
N CYS A 100 11.76 18.34 -34.70
CA CYS A 100 10.58 19.12 -35.11
C CYS A 100 10.38 20.48 -34.42
N LYS A 101 11.38 21.04 -33.74
CA LYS A 101 11.29 22.37 -33.07
C LYS A 101 10.74 23.48 -33.96
N GLN A 102 11.14 23.53 -35.24
CA GLN A 102 10.65 24.54 -36.18
C GLN A 102 9.15 24.42 -36.48
N MET A 103 8.60 23.20 -36.45
CA MET A 103 7.18 22.95 -36.71
C MET A 103 6.35 23.17 -35.45
N GLU A 104 6.93 22.90 -34.28
CA GLU A 104 6.36 23.23 -32.98
C GLU A 104 6.15 24.75 -32.84
N GLU A 105 7.15 25.56 -33.16
CA GLU A 105 7.04 27.03 -33.09
C GLU A 105 5.94 27.58 -34.02
N LYS A 106 5.80 27.02 -35.23
CA LYS A 106 4.72 27.40 -36.16
C LYS A 106 3.33 27.01 -35.63
N LEU A 107 3.23 25.84 -35.02
CA LEU A 107 2.00 25.35 -34.43
C LEU A 107 1.56 26.21 -33.23
N ILE A 108 2.51 26.55 -32.34
CA ILE A 108 2.27 27.42 -31.19
C ILE A 108 1.80 28.80 -31.65
N ARG A 109 2.51 29.43 -32.60
CA ARG A 109 2.10 30.73 -33.16
C ARG A 109 0.71 30.68 -33.77
N CYS A 110 0.36 29.60 -34.46
CA CYS A 110 -0.99 29.44 -35.00
C CYS A 110 -2.05 29.36 -33.88
N PHE A 111 -1.78 28.63 -32.80
CA PHE A 111 -2.68 28.54 -31.66
C PHE A 111 -2.85 29.88 -30.92
N GLU A 112 -1.78 30.65 -30.80
CA GLU A 112 -1.80 32.00 -30.21
C GLU A 112 -2.65 32.97 -31.04
N MET A 113 -2.50 32.95 -32.37
CA MET A 113 -3.27 33.82 -33.27
C MET A 113 -4.75 33.44 -33.37
N ASN A 114 -5.07 32.15 -33.27
CA ASN A 114 -6.43 31.64 -33.52
C ASN A 114 -7.21 31.29 -32.24
N GLY A 115 -6.78 31.76 -31.08
CA GLY A 115 -7.48 31.55 -29.80
C GLY A 115 -7.62 30.06 -29.44
N LYS A 116 -6.56 29.28 -29.66
CA LYS A 116 -6.48 27.83 -29.39
C LYS A 116 -7.46 26.96 -30.20
N LYS A 117 -8.06 27.48 -31.28
CA LYS A 117 -8.93 26.69 -32.17
C LYS A 117 -8.10 25.77 -33.07
N SER A 118 -8.02 24.49 -32.71
CA SER A 118 -7.24 23.47 -33.42
C SER A 118 -7.60 23.29 -34.90
N LEU A 119 -8.87 23.49 -35.28
CA LEU A 119 -9.31 23.34 -36.67
C LEU A 119 -8.65 24.34 -37.64
N LEU A 120 -8.33 25.55 -37.16
CA LEU A 120 -7.66 26.59 -37.97
C LEU A 120 -6.15 26.31 -38.12
N CYS A 121 -5.58 25.49 -37.25
CA CYS A 121 -4.17 25.11 -37.24
C CYS A 121 -3.93 23.67 -37.73
N ASN A 122 -4.96 23.03 -38.32
CA ASN A 122 -4.92 21.62 -38.75
C ASN A 122 -3.73 21.32 -39.65
N GLN A 123 -3.36 22.23 -40.56
CA GLN A 123 -2.19 22.06 -41.41
C GLN A 123 -0.90 21.92 -40.58
N TYR A 124 -0.64 22.83 -39.65
CA TYR A 124 0.54 22.79 -38.78
C TYR A 124 0.53 21.59 -37.82
N VAL A 125 -0.65 21.16 -37.36
CA VAL A 125 -0.80 19.93 -36.55
C VAL A 125 -0.38 18.70 -37.34
N ARG A 126 -0.82 18.57 -38.60
CA ARG A 126 -0.43 17.43 -39.46
C ARG A 126 1.06 17.42 -39.76
N GLU A 127 1.62 18.59 -40.08
CA GLU A 127 3.04 18.73 -40.37
C GLU A 127 3.90 18.41 -39.14
N PHE A 128 3.50 18.85 -37.95
CA PHE A 128 4.16 18.49 -36.69
C PHE A 128 4.06 16.99 -36.40
N SER A 129 2.88 16.39 -36.53
CA SER A 129 2.67 14.95 -36.33
C SER A 129 3.55 14.11 -37.26
N LYS A 130 3.59 14.46 -38.55
CA LYS A 130 4.41 13.77 -39.54
C LYS A 130 5.89 13.81 -39.17
N CYS A 131 6.39 14.97 -38.74
CA CYS A 131 7.78 15.10 -38.33
C CYS A 131 8.10 14.25 -37.08
N ILE A 132 7.20 14.19 -36.11
CA ILE A 132 7.37 13.34 -34.91
C ILE A 132 7.39 11.86 -35.29
N ASP A 133 6.51 11.42 -36.19
CA ASP A 133 6.47 10.04 -36.65
C ASP A 133 7.73 9.65 -37.42
N GLU A 134 8.25 10.53 -38.28
CA GLU A 134 9.52 10.34 -38.97
C GLU A 134 10.70 10.27 -37.99
N ALA A 135 10.72 11.13 -36.95
CA ALA A 135 11.74 11.09 -35.91
C ALA A 135 11.69 9.79 -35.10
N ARG A 136 10.49 9.31 -34.77
CA ARG A 136 10.30 8.01 -34.08
C ARG A 136 10.80 6.84 -34.93
N LEU A 137 10.50 6.84 -36.23
CA LEU A 137 10.97 5.80 -37.15
C LEU A 137 12.50 5.77 -37.24
N LYS A 138 13.16 6.93 -37.30
CA LYS A 138 14.62 7.02 -37.31
C LYS A 138 15.24 6.45 -36.03
N MET A 139 14.65 6.71 -34.87
CA MET A 139 15.12 6.17 -33.58
C MET A 139 14.95 4.65 -33.49
N LEU A 140 13.93 4.09 -34.13
CA LEU A 140 13.72 2.64 -34.19
C LEU A 140 14.67 1.93 -35.15
N GLN A 141 15.12 2.59 -36.23
CA GLN A 141 16.06 2.04 -37.21
C GLN A 141 17.53 2.11 -36.77
N GLN A 142 17.86 2.96 -35.79
CA GLN A 142 19.22 3.12 -35.25
C GLN A 142 19.53 2.12 -34.11
N LYS A 143 18.66 1.12 -33.89
CA LYS A 143 18.76 0.11 -32.83
C LYS A 143 18.95 -1.28 -33.42
#